data_AF-A0A950TRR0-F1
#
_entry.id   AF-A0A950TRR0-F1
#
_cell.length_a   1.000
_cell.length_b   1.000
_cell.length_c   1.000
_cell.angle_alpha   90.00
_cell.angle_beta   90.00
_cell.angle_gamma   90.00
#
_symmetry.space_group_name_H-M   'P 1'
#
loop_
_entity.id
_entity.type
_entity.pdbx_description
1 polymer ?
#
loop_
_entity_poly.entity_id
_entity_poly.type
_entity_poly.pdbx_seq_one_letter_code
_entity_poly.pdbx_strand_id
1 'polypeptide(L)'
;MGTPSGIWNFSKNKTAAKELNVYLSARYLFKERYRAVEGFDIPLLQSMSDSTVWDDVGPPKGVFYNYPIRPWHGSRPLAQGWPAPPAIAAQIVSRATMPNMLAKLYSRQSIKQVVAWARNELQGLHKVGLMLQHS
;
A
#
# COMPACT_ATOMS: atom_id res chain seq x y z
N MET A 1 0.31 0.10 7.66
CA MET A 1 0.93 0.56 6.39
C MET A 1 1.15 2.05 6.52
N GLY A 2 2.40 2.54 6.48
CA GLY A 2 2.67 3.98 6.52
C GLY A 2 1.84 4.70 5.46
N THR A 3 0.83 5.46 5.89
CA THR A 3 -0.09 6.13 4.99
C THR A 3 0.65 7.25 4.24
N PRO A 4 0.56 7.30 2.89
CA PRO A 4 1.13 8.42 2.16
C PRO A 4 0.42 9.71 2.57
N SER A 5 1.20 10.71 2.98
CA SER A 5 0.70 12.04 3.32
C SER A 5 0.69 12.92 2.06
N GLY A 6 -0.48 13.47 1.72
CA GLY A 6 -0.64 14.43 0.63
C GLY A 6 -0.81 15.86 1.14
N ILE A 7 -0.51 16.84 0.30
CA ILE A 7 -0.83 18.26 0.56
C ILE A 7 -1.79 18.72 -0.53
N TRP A 8 -2.97 19.21 -0.12
CA TRP A 8 -3.95 19.75 -1.06
C TRP A 8 -3.40 20.96 -1.84
N ASN A 9 -3.65 21.00 -3.14
CA ASN A 9 -3.18 22.09 -4.01
C ASN A 9 -3.74 23.47 -3.61
N PHE A 10 -4.92 23.52 -2.99
CA PHE A 10 -5.52 24.75 -2.48
C PHE A 10 -5.04 25.13 -1.06
N SER A 11 -4.16 24.33 -0.43
CA SER A 11 -3.63 24.66 0.89
C SER A 11 -2.92 26.02 0.86
N LYS A 12 -3.25 26.88 1.83
CA LYS A 12 -2.65 28.21 2.00
C LYS A 12 -1.20 28.14 2.51
N ASN A 13 -0.87 27.12 3.31
CA ASN A 13 0.41 27.01 4.01
C ASN A 13 1.22 25.79 3.54
N LYS A 14 1.56 25.73 2.24
CA LYS A 14 2.23 24.56 1.65
C LYS A 14 3.63 24.31 2.20
N THR A 15 4.40 25.36 2.51
CA THR A 15 5.76 25.22 3.05
C THR A 15 5.74 24.56 4.42
N ALA A 16 4.96 25.11 5.37
CA ALA A 16 4.80 24.52 6.70
C ALA A 16 4.26 23.08 6.65
N ALA A 17 3.33 22.78 5.73
CA ALA A 17 2.83 21.43 5.55
C ALA A 17 3.92 20.45 5.04
N LYS A 18 4.81 20.90 4.15
CA LYS A 18 5.96 20.10 3.70
C LYS A 18 6.96 19.86 4.83
N GLU A 19 7.28 20.91 5.60
CA GLU A 19 8.19 20.81 6.75
C GLU A 19 7.63 19.86 7.81
N LEU A 20 6.33 19.94 8.09
CA LEU A 20 5.64 19.00 8.98
C LEU A 20 5.72 17.56 8.45
N ASN A 21 5.49 17.34 7.16
CA ASN A 21 5.60 16.00 6.57
C ASN A 21 7.03 15.44 6.71
N VAL A 22 8.06 16.26 6.50
CA VAL A 22 9.45 15.86 6.72
C VAL A 22 9.70 15.53 8.20
N TYR A 23 9.24 16.39 9.10
CA TYR A 23 9.35 16.18 10.55
C TYR A 23 8.70 14.85 10.96
N LEU A 24 7.44 14.62 10.59
CA LEU A 24 6.68 13.40 10.88
C LEU A 24 7.26 12.13 10.22
N SER A 25 8.12 12.30 9.22
CA SER A 25 8.83 11.19 8.56
C SER A 25 10.17 10.86 9.22
N ALA A 26 10.55 11.58 10.27
CA ALA A 26 11.78 11.30 11.00
C ALA A 26 11.76 9.90 11.65
N ARG A 27 12.89 9.21 11.59
CA ARG A 27 13.01 7.82 12.05
C ARG A 27 12.61 7.61 13.51
N TYR A 28 12.93 8.55 14.39
CA TYR A 28 12.58 8.45 15.81
C TYR A 28 11.05 8.49 16.02
N LEU A 29 10.32 9.36 15.29
CA LEU A 29 8.86 9.42 15.35
C LEU A 29 8.21 8.16 14.77
N PHE A 30 8.82 7.54 13.77
CA PHE A 30 8.35 6.25 13.26
C PHE A 30 8.46 5.15 14.31
N LYS A 31 9.54 5.10 15.11
CA LYS A 31 9.67 4.13 16.21
C LYS A 31 8.57 4.31 17.26
N GLU A 32 8.28 5.56 17.63
CA GLU A 32 7.17 5.86 18.53
C GLU A 32 5.82 5.49 17.93
N ARG A 33 5.61 5.75 16.63
CA ARG A 33 4.39 5.33 15.92
C ARG A 33 4.22 3.82 15.93
N TYR A 34 5.27 3.05 15.62
CA TYR A 34 5.17 1.59 15.61
C TYR A 34 4.75 1.05 16.98
N ARG A 35 5.27 1.62 18.08
CA ARG A 35 4.85 1.25 19.44
C ARG A 35 3.39 1.60 19.69
N ALA A 36 2.99 2.81 19.31
CA ALA A 36 1.62 3.29 19.50
C ALA A 36 0.57 2.45 18.76
N VAL A 37 0.95 1.84 17.63
CA VAL A 37 0.08 0.92 16.86
C VAL A 37 0.48 -0.54 17.01
N GLU A 38 1.20 -0.90 18.07
CA GLU A 38 1.55 -2.29 18.41
C GLU A 38 2.19 -3.08 17.24
N GLY A 39 3.03 -2.43 16.45
CA GLY A 39 3.75 -3.05 15.34
C GLY A 39 2.90 -3.32 14.09
N PHE A 40 1.62 -2.92 14.04
CA PHE A 40 0.78 -3.13 12.86
C PHE A 40 1.15 -2.23 11.66
N ASP A 41 1.88 -1.13 11.87
CA ASP A 41 2.40 -0.31 10.78
C ASP A 41 3.75 -0.79 10.28
N ILE A 42 3.81 -1.20 9.01
CA ILE A 42 5.06 -1.43 8.28
C ILE A 42 5.47 -0.13 7.54
N PRO A 43 6.76 0.28 7.59
CA PRO A 43 7.25 1.41 6.82
C PRO A 43 7.25 1.15 5.31
N LEU A 44 7.17 2.24 4.53
CA LEU A 44 7.35 2.19 3.08
C LEU A 44 8.83 2.02 2.68
N LEU A 45 9.75 2.56 3.48
CA LEU A 45 11.20 2.42 3.27
C LEU A 45 11.72 1.21 4.04
N GLN A 46 12.32 0.27 3.32
CA GLN A 46 12.84 -0.96 3.91
C GLN A 46 13.94 -0.71 4.97
N SER A 47 14.70 0.38 4.84
CA SER A 47 15.70 0.80 5.83
C SER A 47 15.12 1.18 7.20
N MET A 48 13.80 1.34 7.32
CA MET A 48 13.12 1.65 8.57
C MET A 48 12.49 0.41 9.23
N SER A 49 12.63 -0.77 8.62
CA SER A 49 12.08 -2.04 9.11
C SER A 49 12.94 -2.71 10.19
N ASP A 50 13.93 -2.01 10.75
CA ASP A 50 14.89 -2.51 11.74
C ASP A 50 14.53 -2.16 13.19
N SER A 51 13.26 -1.85 13.45
CA SER A 51 12.75 -1.58 14.80
C SER A 51 12.60 -2.87 15.61
N THR A 52 12.98 -2.84 16.89
CA THR A 52 12.82 -3.98 17.80
C THR A 52 11.38 -4.18 18.27
N VAL A 53 10.47 -3.24 17.96
CA VAL A 53 9.06 -3.32 18.37
C VAL A 53 8.44 -4.67 17.99
N TRP A 54 8.73 -5.17 16.79
CA TRP A 54 8.19 -6.44 16.26
C TRP A 54 8.73 -7.68 16.97
N ASP A 55 9.83 -7.54 17.71
CA ASP A 55 10.40 -8.62 18.52
C ASP A 55 9.62 -8.75 19.85
N ASP A 56 9.09 -7.62 20.36
CA ASP A 56 8.49 -7.51 21.69
C ASP A 56 6.96 -7.51 21.74
N VAL A 57 6.27 -7.11 20.65
CA VAL A 57 4.79 -7.08 20.63
C VAL A 57 4.16 -8.47 20.75
N GLY A 58 3.02 -8.52 21.45
CA GLY A 58 2.21 -9.71 21.71
C GLY A 58 0.80 -9.36 22.19
N PRO A 59 -0.01 -10.33 22.65
CA PRO A 59 0.33 -11.74 22.90
C PRO A 59 0.12 -12.67 21.68
N PRO A 60 0.95 -13.74 21.51
CA PRO A 60 2.21 -14.01 22.19
C PRO A 60 3.34 -13.10 21.69
N LYS A 61 4.34 -12.87 22.53
CA LYS A 61 5.53 -12.09 22.13
C LYS A 61 6.19 -12.71 20.90
N GLY A 62 6.67 -11.86 20.00
CA GLY A 62 7.36 -12.28 18.78
C GLY A 62 6.45 -12.76 17.65
N VAL A 63 5.12 -12.71 17.82
CA VAL A 63 4.18 -13.07 16.72
C VAL A 63 4.35 -12.17 15.50
N PHE A 64 4.73 -10.90 15.72
CA PHE A 64 5.02 -9.95 14.65
C PHE A 64 6.48 -9.97 14.18
N TYR A 65 7.34 -10.85 14.72
CA TYR A 65 8.77 -10.85 14.40
C TYR A 65 8.99 -10.94 12.89
N ASN A 66 8.27 -11.82 12.19
CA ASN A 66 8.39 -11.99 10.74
C ASN A 66 7.43 -11.12 9.91
N TYR A 67 6.75 -10.15 10.54
CA TYR A 67 5.81 -9.26 9.85
C TYR A 67 6.49 -8.32 8.83
N PRO A 68 7.58 -7.60 9.17
CA PRO A 68 8.38 -6.90 8.17
C PRO A 68 9.19 -7.89 7.30
N ILE A 69 9.49 -7.49 6.06
CA ILE A 69 10.37 -8.27 5.17
C ILE A 69 11.81 -8.21 5.70
N ARG A 70 12.38 -9.36 6.06
CA ARG A 70 13.75 -9.49 6.58
C ARG A 70 14.73 -9.98 5.50
N PRO A 71 16.05 -9.74 5.67
CA PRO A 71 17.04 -10.09 4.64
C PRO A 71 17.04 -11.55 4.21
N TRP A 72 16.73 -12.48 5.13
CA TRP A 72 16.69 -13.93 4.86
C TRP A 72 15.38 -14.42 4.23
N HIS A 73 14.35 -13.57 4.10
CA HIS A 73 13.09 -13.97 3.46
C HIS A 73 13.23 -14.15 1.94
N GLY A 74 14.31 -13.64 1.32
CA GLY A 74 14.46 -13.64 -0.13
C GLY A 74 13.31 -12.92 -0.87
N SER A 75 12.58 -12.06 -0.16
CA SER A 75 11.31 -11.46 -0.60
C SER A 75 11.50 -9.99 -0.93
N ARG A 76 10.68 -9.46 -1.85
CA ARG A 76 10.67 -8.03 -2.21
C ARG A 76 9.30 -7.43 -1.87
N PRO A 77 9.25 -6.20 -1.35
CA PRO A 77 7.98 -5.53 -1.15
C PRO A 77 7.28 -5.32 -2.49
N LEU A 78 5.98 -5.63 -2.55
CA LEU A 78 5.14 -5.43 -3.72
C LEU A 78 4.01 -4.46 -3.35
N ALA A 79 3.92 -3.34 -4.05
CA ALA A 79 2.77 -2.47 -3.94
C ALA A 79 1.58 -3.08 -4.69
N GLN A 80 0.35 -2.86 -4.19
CA GLN A 80 -0.84 -3.30 -4.89
C GLN A 80 -0.92 -2.66 -6.28
N GLY A 81 -1.20 -3.48 -7.30
CA GLY A 81 -1.28 -3.04 -8.69
C GLY A 81 0.07 -2.94 -9.42
N TRP A 82 1.21 -3.19 -8.76
CA TRP A 82 2.49 -3.33 -9.45
C TRP A 82 2.45 -4.50 -10.45
N PRO A 83 3.02 -4.38 -11.67
CA PRO A 83 3.90 -3.30 -12.18
C PRO A 83 3.18 -2.18 -12.95
N ALA A 84 1.86 -2.01 -12.79
CA ALA A 84 1.13 -0.99 -13.54
C ALA A 84 1.60 0.44 -13.17
N PRO A 85 1.53 1.41 -14.11
CA PRO A 85 1.79 2.81 -13.82
C PRO A 85 0.92 3.31 -12.65
N PRO A 86 1.39 4.26 -11.82
CA PRO A 86 0.71 4.67 -10.59
C PRO A 86 -0.77 5.06 -10.77
N ALA A 87 -1.11 5.76 -11.86
CA ALA A 87 -2.49 6.15 -12.16
C ALA A 87 -3.40 4.92 -12.38
N ILE A 88 -2.90 3.89 -13.05
CA ILE A 88 -3.64 2.64 -13.29
C ILE A 88 -3.67 1.80 -12.01
N ALA A 89 -2.55 1.69 -11.30
CA ALA A 89 -2.47 0.96 -10.04
C ALA A 89 -3.47 1.50 -9.01
N ALA A 90 -3.56 2.83 -8.87
CA ALA A 90 -4.55 3.48 -7.99
C ALA A 90 -5.99 3.09 -8.36
N GLN A 91 -6.31 3.00 -9.66
CA GLN A 91 -7.63 2.61 -10.14
C GLN A 91 -7.93 1.12 -9.91
N ILE A 92 -6.94 0.23 -10.05
CA ILE A 92 -7.09 -1.20 -9.74
C ILE A 92 -7.50 -1.38 -8.27
N VAL A 93 -6.85 -0.62 -7.37
CA VAL A 93 -7.14 -0.65 -5.94
C VAL A 93 -8.48 0.00 -5.63
N SER A 94 -8.76 1.20 -6.15
CA SER A 94 -10.00 1.94 -5.85
C SER A 94 -11.26 1.21 -6.35
N ARG A 95 -11.16 0.50 -7.48
CA ARG A 95 -12.25 -0.31 -8.02
C ARG A 95 -12.34 -1.71 -7.41
N ALA A 96 -11.45 -2.03 -6.46
CA ALA A 96 -11.39 -3.31 -5.78
C ALA A 96 -11.44 -4.50 -6.77
N THR A 97 -10.67 -4.43 -7.87
CA THR A 97 -10.75 -5.42 -8.95
C THR A 97 -10.50 -6.84 -8.44
N MET A 98 -9.46 -7.05 -7.62
CA MET A 98 -9.13 -8.37 -7.06
C MET A 98 -10.21 -8.92 -6.11
N PRO A 99 -10.69 -8.16 -5.08
CA PRO A 99 -11.84 -8.59 -4.27
C PRO A 99 -13.07 -8.95 -5.11
N ASN A 100 -13.37 -8.17 -6.15
CA ASN A 100 -14.50 -8.43 -7.04
C ASN A 100 -14.32 -9.73 -7.86
N MET A 101 -13.08 -10.08 -8.23
CA MET A 101 -12.81 -11.40 -8.83
C MET A 101 -13.20 -12.53 -7.87
N LEU A 102 -12.77 -12.44 -6.60
CA LEU A 102 -13.09 -13.44 -5.58
C LEU A 102 -14.60 -13.52 -5.32
N ALA A 103 -15.28 -12.38 -5.20
CA ALA A 103 -16.74 -12.34 -5.02
C ALA A 103 -17.48 -13.01 -6.18
N LYS A 104 -17.02 -12.83 -7.43
CA LYS A 104 -17.62 -13.50 -8.59
C LYS A 104 -17.40 -15.01 -8.60
N LEU A 105 -16.21 -15.47 -8.20
CA LEU A 105 -15.95 -16.90 -8.01
C LEU A 105 -16.87 -17.49 -6.94
N TYR A 106 -17.01 -16.80 -5.81
CA TYR A 106 -17.92 -17.20 -4.73
C TYR A 106 -19.38 -17.27 -5.21
N SER A 107 -19.79 -16.34 -6.08
CA SER A 107 -21.09 -16.33 -6.76
C SER A 107 -21.22 -17.33 -7.93
N ARG A 108 -20.41 -18.40 -7.92
CA ARG A 108 -20.45 -19.53 -8.87
C ARG A 108 -20.10 -19.22 -10.32
N GLN A 109 -19.44 -18.09 -10.61
CA GLN A 109 -18.84 -17.91 -11.93
C GLN A 109 -17.59 -18.78 -12.08
N SER A 110 -17.37 -19.32 -13.29
CA SER A 110 -16.15 -20.08 -13.57
C SER A 110 -14.91 -19.18 -13.57
N ILE A 111 -13.74 -19.74 -13.29
CA ILE A 111 -12.45 -19.02 -13.35
C ILE A 111 -12.27 -18.32 -14.71
N LYS A 112 -12.66 -18.97 -15.81
CA LYS A 112 -12.58 -18.39 -17.15
C LYS A 112 -13.44 -17.13 -17.30
N GLN A 113 -14.67 -17.14 -16.79
CA GLN A 113 -15.57 -15.98 -16.82
C GLN A 113 -15.00 -14.82 -15.99
N VAL A 114 -14.47 -15.12 -14.80
CA VAL A 114 -13.90 -14.10 -13.91
C VAL A 114 -12.64 -13.48 -14.51
N VAL A 115 -11.76 -14.28 -15.11
CA VAL A 115 -10.57 -13.77 -15.82
C VAL A 115 -10.96 -12.92 -17.03
N ALA A 116 -11.97 -13.34 -17.81
CA ALA A 116 -12.46 -12.56 -18.94
C ALA A 116 -13.03 -11.21 -18.49
N TRP A 117 -13.82 -11.19 -17.42
CA TRP A 117 -14.34 -9.95 -16.83
C TRP A 117 -13.20 -9.04 -16.34
N ALA A 118 -12.24 -9.58 -15.58
CA ALA A 118 -11.12 -8.80 -15.05
C ALA A 118 -10.28 -8.19 -16.18
N ARG A 119 -10.05 -8.93 -17.26
CA ARG A 119 -9.37 -8.41 -18.45
C ARG A 119 -10.12 -7.21 -19.04
N ASN A 120 -11.44 -7.28 -19.15
CA ASN A 120 -12.25 -6.19 -19.69
C ASN A 120 -12.16 -4.93 -18.79
N GLU A 121 -12.23 -5.09 -17.47
CA GLU A 121 -12.05 -3.98 -16.53
C GLU A 121 -10.67 -3.32 -16.70
N LEU A 122 -9.60 -4.12 -16.73
CA LEU A 122 -8.23 -3.61 -16.87
C LEU A 122 -7.98 -2.93 -18.22
N GLN A 123 -8.57 -3.43 -19.31
CA GLN A 123 -8.52 -2.76 -20.61
C GLN A 123 -9.26 -1.43 -20.59
N GLY A 124 -10.41 -1.36 -19.90
CA GLY A 124 -11.13 -0.09 -19.70
C GLY A 124 -10.27 0.92 -18.94
N LEU A 125 -9.61 0.49 -17.86
CA LEU A 125 -8.70 1.33 -17.09
C LEU A 125 -7.51 1.81 -17.91
N HIS A 126 -6.92 0.96 -18.74
CA HIS A 126 -5.81 1.35 -19.61
C HIS A 126 -6.21 2.46 -20.60
N LYS A 127 -7.39 2.34 -21.23
CA LYS A 127 -7.92 3.36 -22.15
C LYS A 127 -8.15 4.71 -21.45
N VAL A 128 -8.71 4.69 -20.24
CA VAL A 128 -8.90 5.89 -19.42
C VAL A 128 -7.55 6.48 -18.99
N GLY A 129 -6.59 5.64 -18.62
CA GLY A 129 -5.25 6.05 -18.24
C GLY A 129 -4.50 6.77 -19.37
N LEU A 130 -4.61 6.29 -20.61
CA LEU A 130 -4.03 6.97 -21.78
C LEU A 130 -4.66 8.35 -22.03
N MET A 131 -5.98 8.48 -21.87
CA MET A 131 -6.65 9.78 -22.05
C MET A 131 -6.16 10.84 -21.05
N LEU A 132 -5.94 10.45 -19.80
CA LEU A 132 -5.45 11.35 -18.74
C LEU A 132 -3.97 11.74 -18.89
N GLN A 133 -3.19 11.00 -19.69
CA GLN A 133 -1.78 11.32 -19.97
C GLN A 133 -1.62 12.32 -21.13
N HIS A 134 -2.69 12.56 -21.90
CA HIS A 134 -2.70 13.45 -23.06
C HIS A 134 -3.59 14.70 -22.87
N SER A 135 -4.02 14.99 -21.64
CA SER A 135 -4.82 16.13 -21.24
C SER A 135 -4.09 17.00 -20.23
#